data_AF-A0A7C2NI63-F1
#
_entry.id   AF-A0A7C2NI63-F1
#
_cell.length_a   1.000
_cell.length_b   1.000
_cell.length_c   1.000
_cell.angle_alpha   90.00
_cell.angle_beta   90.00
_cell.angle_gamma   90.00
#
_symmetry.space_group_name_H-M   'P 1'
#
loop_
_entity.id
_entity.type
_entity.pdbx_description
1 polymer ?
#
loop_
_entity_poly.entity_id
_entity_poly.type
_entity_poly.pdbx_seq_one_letter_code
_entity_poly.pdbx_strand_id
1 'polypeptide(L)'
;MKKKLNTENITNELEGASLFFTKSATPPNLPEPEKSIIDDKTAPKPDSPISTMKSTEAAHPEKTEKIKAKKVEQTNNRDTMTPRYHDTVIPRYQETIFPIVRKAVKELGKEAATHRFTIAEKKAISDILYTYKNNGIKTSENEIARISVNFIIEDYKQNGENSILHKILEALNE
;
A
#
# COMPACT_ATOMS: atom_id res chain seq x y z
N MET A 1 -20.73 -48.06 -24.61
CA MET A 1 -22.13 -47.61 -24.40
C MET A 1 -22.10 -46.11 -24.09
N LYS A 2 -22.74 -45.27 -24.92
CA LYS A 2 -22.75 -43.81 -24.72
C LYS A 2 -23.92 -43.46 -23.80
N LYS A 3 -23.64 -42.96 -22.58
CA LYS A 3 -24.68 -42.43 -21.69
C LYS A 3 -25.13 -41.07 -22.23
N LYS A 4 -26.41 -40.93 -22.59
CA LYS A 4 -27.01 -39.65 -22.96
C LYS A 4 -27.49 -38.95 -21.68
N LEU A 5 -27.05 -37.70 -21.50
CA LEU A 5 -27.48 -36.84 -20.39
C LEU A 5 -28.92 -36.40 -20.65
N ASN A 6 -29.81 -36.62 -19.67
CA ASN A 6 -31.22 -36.27 -19.77
C ASN A 6 -31.41 -34.80 -19.35
N THR A 7 -31.55 -33.91 -20.34
CA THR A 7 -31.60 -32.46 -20.13
C THR A 7 -32.97 -31.96 -19.66
N GLU A 8 -34.03 -32.76 -19.81
CA GLU A 8 -35.41 -32.34 -19.49
C GLU A 8 -35.66 -32.22 -17.98
N ASN A 9 -34.91 -32.96 -17.15
CA ASN A 9 -35.00 -32.84 -15.69
C ASN A 9 -34.25 -31.62 -15.12
N ILE A 10 -33.33 -31.00 -15.87
CA ILE A 10 -32.53 -29.87 -15.37
C ILE A 10 -33.29 -28.54 -15.51
N THR A 11 -34.15 -28.42 -16.52
CA THR A 11 -34.87 -27.17 -16.79
C THR A 11 -36.03 -26.90 -15.83
N ASN A 12 -36.57 -27.94 -15.16
CA ASN A 12 -37.75 -27.79 -14.31
C ASN A 12 -37.45 -27.30 -12.87
N GLU A 13 -36.19 -27.29 -12.43
CA GLU A 13 -35.84 -26.85 -11.06
C GLU A 13 -35.34 -25.39 -10.99
N LEU A 14 -35.11 -24.73 -12.13
CA LEU A 14 -34.66 -23.32 -12.17
C LEU A 14 -35.78 -22.31 -12.44
N GLU A 15 -36.92 -22.77 -12.93
CA GLU A 15 -38.11 -21.93 -13.11
C GLU A 15 -38.89 -21.84 -11.79
N GLY A 16 -38.57 -20.83 -10.98
CA GLY A 16 -39.42 -20.42 -9.84
C GLY A 16 -38.75 -20.25 -8.48
N ALA A 17 -37.47 -20.63 -8.32
CA ALA A 17 -36.75 -20.49 -7.05
C ALA A 17 -35.90 -19.20 -6.92
N SER A 18 -35.80 -18.39 -7.98
CA SER A 18 -34.98 -17.18 -7.98
C SER A 18 -35.80 -15.92 -8.23
N LEU A 19 -35.82 -15.03 -7.22
CA LEU A 19 -36.35 -13.67 -7.29
C LEU A 19 -35.67 -12.78 -8.36
N PHE A 20 -34.54 -13.23 -8.94
CA PHE A 20 -33.79 -12.48 -9.95
C PHE A 20 -34.21 -12.79 -11.39
N PHE A 21 -34.99 -13.84 -11.63
CA PHE A 21 -35.49 -14.22 -12.94
C PHE A 21 -37.01 -14.14 -13.00
N THR A 22 -37.59 -12.98 -12.68
CA THR A 22 -38.98 -12.71 -13.05
C THR A 22 -39.03 -12.55 -14.56
N LYS A 23 -39.74 -13.46 -15.23
CA LYS A 23 -40.11 -13.35 -16.65
C LYS A 23 -40.75 -11.98 -16.86
N SER A 24 -40.04 -11.10 -17.57
CA SER A 24 -40.52 -9.78 -17.92
C SER A 24 -41.87 -9.92 -18.63
N ALA A 25 -42.92 -9.39 -18.00
CA ALA A 25 -44.21 -9.22 -18.64
C ALA A 25 -44.01 -8.40 -19.93
N THR A 26 -44.60 -8.88 -21.00
CA THR A 26 -44.58 -8.29 -22.34
C THR A 26 -44.90 -6.79 -22.26
N PRO A 27 -44.03 -5.89 -22.76
CA PRO A 27 -44.36 -4.48 -22.80
C PRO A 27 -45.54 -4.25 -23.78
N PRO A 28 -46.46 -3.32 -23.46
CA PRO A 28 -47.55 -2.98 -24.36
C PRO A 28 -47.01 -2.33 -25.65
N ASN A 29 -47.56 -2.80 -26.76
CA ASN A 29 -47.28 -2.39 -28.12
C ASN A 29 -47.47 -0.87 -28.27
N LEU A 30 -46.39 -0.13 -28.54
CA LEU A 30 -46.41 1.30 -28.85
C LEU A 30 -45.88 1.48 -30.29
N PRO A 31 -46.61 2.20 -31.17
CA PRO A 31 -46.32 2.23 -32.60
C PRO A 31 -45.05 3.04 -32.94
N GLU A 32 -44.20 2.46 -33.78
CA GLU A 32 -43.31 3.19 -34.70
C GLU A 32 -44.14 3.89 -35.80
N PRO A 33 -43.62 4.85 -36.60
CA PRO A 33 -42.22 5.31 -36.76
C PRO A 33 -42.04 6.86 -36.84
N GLU A 34 -40.79 7.35 -36.88
CA GLU A 34 -40.31 8.21 -37.98
C GLU A 34 -38.80 8.55 -37.89
N LYS A 35 -38.17 8.61 -39.07
CA LYS A 35 -36.72 8.78 -39.32
C LYS A 35 -36.31 10.26 -39.38
N SER A 36 -35.14 10.59 -38.83
CA SER A 36 -34.23 11.68 -39.27
C SER A 36 -32.85 11.38 -38.62
N ILE A 37 -31.77 11.04 -39.32
CA ILE A 37 -30.84 11.77 -40.22
C ILE A 37 -30.30 13.09 -39.62
N ILE A 38 -28.96 13.25 -39.73
CA ILE A 38 -28.04 14.40 -39.45
C ILE A 38 -27.17 14.08 -38.22
N ASP A 39 -25.90 13.65 -38.32
CA ASP A 39 -24.66 14.17 -38.94
C ASP A 39 -23.70 14.83 -37.92
N ASP A 40 -22.47 14.29 -37.97
CA ASP A 40 -21.15 14.91 -37.86
C ASP A 40 -20.56 15.44 -36.51
N LYS A 41 -19.30 15.00 -36.29
CA LYS A 41 -18.12 15.60 -35.62
C LYS A 41 -18.35 16.62 -34.48
N THR A 42 -17.61 16.59 -33.38
CA THR A 42 -16.15 16.86 -33.36
C THR A 42 -15.59 16.59 -31.96
N ALA A 43 -14.40 15.99 -31.88
CA ALA A 43 -13.63 15.82 -30.65
C ALA A 43 -12.71 17.04 -30.38
N PRO A 44 -12.47 17.46 -29.13
CA PRO A 44 -11.37 18.35 -28.81
C PRO A 44 -10.11 17.55 -28.42
N LYS A 45 -8.98 17.92 -29.04
CA LYS A 45 -7.62 17.47 -28.74
C LYS A 45 -6.99 18.32 -27.62
N PRO A 46 -5.92 17.83 -26.96
CA PRO A 46 -5.28 18.45 -25.81
C PRO A 46 -4.13 19.40 -26.22
N ASP A 47 -4.08 20.58 -25.62
CA ASP A 47 -2.93 21.48 -25.72
C ASP A 47 -1.89 21.16 -24.65
N SER A 48 -0.64 21.05 -25.12
CA SER A 48 0.58 20.82 -24.34
C SER A 48 1.32 22.18 -24.12
N PRO A 49 2.61 22.25 -23.70
CA PRO A 49 2.96 22.62 -22.33
C PRO A 49 4.02 23.76 -22.25
N ILE A 50 4.52 23.98 -21.01
CA ILE A 50 5.81 24.60 -20.64
C ILE A 50 5.81 26.13 -20.50
N SER A 51 5.98 26.60 -19.26
CA SER A 51 6.68 27.84 -18.96
C SER A 51 7.84 27.56 -18.00
N THR A 52 9.04 27.61 -18.57
CA THR A 52 10.33 27.59 -17.89
C THR A 52 10.64 29.02 -17.48
N MET A 53 10.74 29.30 -16.18
CA MET A 53 11.37 30.53 -15.71
C MET A 53 12.68 30.21 -15.00
N LYS A 54 13.73 30.78 -15.57
CA LYS A 54 15.14 30.75 -15.22
C LYS A 54 15.50 32.17 -14.72
N SER A 55 16.60 32.26 -13.99
CA SER A 55 17.25 33.49 -13.46
C SER A 55 16.61 34.07 -12.19
N THR A 56 17.34 34.56 -11.20
CA THR A 56 18.61 35.31 -11.32
C THR A 56 19.47 35.22 -10.05
N GLU A 57 20.77 35.21 -10.33
CA GLU A 57 21.95 35.39 -9.49
C GLU A 57 22.18 36.88 -9.15
N ALA A 58 22.59 37.18 -7.91
CA ALA A 58 23.33 38.39 -7.46
C ALA A 58 23.72 38.20 -5.98
N ALA A 59 24.99 37.92 -5.62
CA ALA A 59 26.12 38.84 -5.46
C ALA A 59 26.04 39.77 -4.22
N HIS A 60 26.85 39.42 -3.19
CA HIS A 60 27.65 40.18 -2.19
C HIS A 60 27.43 41.70 -1.92
N PRO A 61 27.78 42.26 -0.73
CA PRO A 61 29.06 42.01 -0.02
C PRO A 61 29.10 42.03 1.54
N GLU A 62 30.09 41.31 2.05
CA GLU A 62 31.15 41.77 2.98
C GLU A 62 30.85 42.84 4.06
N LYS A 63 30.96 42.45 5.34
CA LYS A 63 31.53 43.34 6.36
C LYS A 63 32.29 42.58 7.44
N THR A 64 33.58 42.87 7.46
CA THR A 64 34.61 42.46 8.40
C THR A 64 34.52 43.27 9.68
N GLU A 65 34.44 42.62 10.85
CA GLU A 65 34.83 43.25 12.12
C GLU A 65 35.84 42.36 12.87
N LYS A 66 37.05 42.93 12.96
CA LYS A 66 38.19 42.43 13.71
C LYS A 66 37.92 42.59 15.21
N ILE A 67 37.93 41.50 15.96
CA ILE A 67 38.07 41.56 17.42
C ILE A 67 39.41 40.95 17.82
N LYS A 68 40.14 41.77 18.58
CA LYS A 68 41.54 41.64 19.00
C LYS A 68 41.77 40.39 19.85
N ALA A 69 42.89 39.74 19.56
CA ALA A 69 43.48 38.70 20.39
C ALA A 69 43.83 39.23 21.78
N LYS A 70 43.37 38.54 22.82
CA LYS A 70 43.93 38.65 24.18
C LYS A 70 44.49 37.28 24.57
N LYS A 71 45.82 37.24 24.62
CA LYS A 71 46.66 36.14 25.09
C LYS A 71 46.34 35.90 26.58
N VAL A 72 45.87 34.70 26.92
CA VAL A 72 45.91 34.16 28.28
C VAL A 72 46.58 32.79 28.19
N GLU A 73 47.72 32.68 28.86
CA GLU A 73 48.51 31.47 28.99
C GLU A 73 47.80 30.45 29.89
N GLN A 74 47.64 29.25 29.34
CA GLN A 74 47.95 27.95 29.96
C GLN A 74 47.39 27.61 31.35
N THR A 75 46.46 26.66 31.37
CA THR A 75 46.66 25.27 31.83
C THR A 75 45.33 24.72 32.32
N ASN A 76 44.82 23.71 31.63
CA ASN A 76 44.04 22.63 32.22
C ASN A 76 43.89 21.57 31.14
N ASN A 77 44.62 20.47 31.32
CA ASN A 77 44.48 19.24 30.56
C ASN A 77 43.07 18.70 30.78
N ARG A 78 42.10 19.21 30.02
CA ARG A 78 40.83 18.52 29.82
C ARG A 78 41.08 17.51 28.72
N ASP A 79 41.30 16.29 29.19
CA ASP A 79 41.18 15.04 28.46
C ASP A 79 39.93 15.14 27.57
N THR A 80 40.16 15.57 26.32
CA THR A 80 39.10 15.67 25.32
C THR A 80 38.94 14.26 24.81
N MET A 81 38.20 13.45 25.59
CA MET A 81 37.68 12.18 25.12
C MET A 81 36.80 12.51 23.93
N THR A 82 37.36 12.42 22.72
CA THR A 82 36.60 12.41 21.49
C THR A 82 35.47 11.40 21.68
N PRO A 83 34.19 11.81 21.57
CA PRO A 83 33.09 10.88 21.72
C PRO A 83 33.29 9.79 20.68
N ARG A 84 33.55 8.56 21.14
CA ARG A 84 33.49 7.38 20.29
C ARG A 84 32.06 7.33 19.78
N TYR A 85 31.89 7.66 18.51
CA TYR A 85 30.68 7.36 17.78
C TYR A 85 30.39 5.89 18.04
N HIS A 86 29.36 5.63 18.86
CA HIS A 86 28.76 4.33 18.91
C HIS A 86 28.20 4.12 17.51
N ASP A 87 28.99 3.38 16.73
CA ASP A 87 28.60 2.75 15.49
C ASP A 87 27.19 2.22 15.73
N THR A 88 26.22 2.80 15.03
CA THR A 88 24.81 2.51 15.25
C THR A 88 24.68 1.01 15.01
N VAL A 89 24.53 0.23 16.07
CA VAL A 89 24.31 -1.20 15.97
C VAL A 89 22.94 -1.34 15.34
N ILE A 90 22.92 -1.43 14.01
CA ILE A 90 21.70 -1.70 13.27
C ILE A 90 21.16 -3.00 13.87
N PRO A 91 19.92 -3.01 14.40
CA PRO A 91 19.39 -4.20 15.02
C PRO A 91 19.35 -5.30 13.96
N ARG A 92 20.22 -6.31 14.13
CA ARG A 92 20.37 -7.48 13.23
C ARG A 92 19.04 -8.19 12.94
N TYR A 93 18.06 -7.97 13.81
CA TYR A 93 16.68 -8.41 13.68
C TYR A 93 16.03 -8.03 12.34
N GLN A 94 16.28 -6.81 11.83
CA GLN A 94 15.70 -6.38 10.55
C GLN A 94 16.38 -7.07 9.36
N GLU A 95 17.67 -7.36 9.46
CA GLU A 95 18.47 -7.98 8.40
C GLU A 95 18.11 -9.46 8.19
N THR A 96 17.71 -10.17 9.25
CA THR A 96 17.33 -11.59 9.18
C THR A 96 15.89 -11.79 8.72
N ILE A 97 14.95 -10.98 9.21
CA ILE A 97 13.52 -11.17 8.92
C ILE A 97 13.14 -10.71 7.52
N PHE A 98 13.71 -9.59 7.06
CA PHE A 98 13.39 -9.02 5.75
C PHE A 98 13.51 -10.04 4.59
N PRO A 99 14.63 -10.78 4.41
CA PRO A 99 14.75 -11.75 3.32
C PRO A 99 13.77 -12.91 3.45
N ILE A 100 13.46 -13.34 4.67
CA ILE A 100 12.52 -14.44 4.96
C ILE A 100 11.10 -14.03 4.56
N VAL A 101 10.63 -12.87 5.03
CA VAL A 101 9.30 -12.34 4.70
C VAL A 101 9.18 -12.08 3.20
N ARG A 102 10.23 -11.51 2.57
CA ARG A 102 10.25 -11.28 1.13
C ARG A 102 10.10 -12.58 0.34
N LYS A 103 10.74 -13.67 0.79
CA LYS A 103 10.59 -14.98 0.15
C LYS A 103 9.16 -15.51 0.30
N ALA A 104 8.62 -15.48 1.51
CA ALA A 104 7.28 -16.00 1.80
C ALA A 104 6.17 -15.28 1.02
N VAL A 105 6.23 -13.94 0.90
CA VAL A 105 5.20 -13.15 0.20
C VAL A 105 5.19 -13.42 -1.31
N LYS A 106 6.34 -13.79 -1.90
CA LYS A 106 6.42 -14.16 -3.32
C LYS A 106 5.80 -15.51 -3.64
N GLU A 107 5.73 -16.42 -2.67
CA GLU A 107 5.11 -17.72 -2.88
C GLU A 107 3.59 -17.54 -3.03
N LEU A 108 2.98 -18.19 -4.02
CA LEU A 108 1.53 -18.09 -4.25
C LEU A 108 0.78 -18.89 -3.19
N GLY A 109 -0.06 -18.22 -2.40
CA GLY A 109 -0.97 -18.87 -1.45
C GLY A 109 -2.09 -19.58 -2.19
N LYS A 110 -2.41 -20.82 -1.77
CA LYS A 110 -3.53 -21.62 -2.30
C LYS A 110 -4.77 -21.54 -1.42
N GLU A 111 -4.62 -21.02 -0.21
CA GLU A 111 -5.67 -20.94 0.79
C GLU A 111 -6.27 -19.54 0.79
N ALA A 112 -7.60 -19.47 0.66
CA ALA A 112 -8.32 -18.22 0.81
C ALA A 112 -8.41 -17.88 2.30
N ALA A 113 -8.02 -16.65 2.65
CA ALA A 113 -8.17 -16.13 4.01
C ALA A 113 -8.98 -14.83 3.96
N THR A 114 -10.05 -14.77 4.74
CA THR A 114 -10.88 -13.57 4.90
C THR A 114 -10.65 -12.97 6.29
N HIS A 115 -10.16 -11.74 6.34
CA HIS A 115 -9.95 -11.01 7.59
C HIS A 115 -10.96 -9.86 7.67
N ARG A 116 -11.53 -9.65 8.86
CA ARG A 116 -12.41 -8.51 9.11
C ARG A 116 -11.57 -7.36 9.63
N PHE A 117 -11.46 -6.31 8.84
CA PHE A 117 -10.86 -5.05 9.24
C PHE A 117 -11.94 -4.08 9.71
N THR A 118 -11.63 -3.35 10.77
CA THR A 118 -12.36 -2.14 11.15
C THR A 118 -12.18 -1.06 10.08
N ILE A 119 -13.05 -0.04 10.11
CA ILE A 119 -12.96 1.10 9.18
C ILE A 119 -11.63 1.84 9.34
N ALA A 120 -11.14 1.98 10.58
CA ALA A 120 -9.88 2.65 10.88
C ALA A 120 -8.68 1.90 10.29
N GLU A 121 -8.62 0.58 10.48
CA GLU A 121 -7.57 -0.27 9.89
C GLU A 121 -7.59 -0.22 8.37
N LYS A 122 -8.79 -0.29 7.76
CA LYS A 122 -8.94 -0.22 6.30
C LYS A 122 -8.44 1.11 5.75
N LYS A 123 -8.72 2.21 6.45
CA LYS A 123 -8.22 3.55 6.08
C LYS A 123 -6.71 3.60 6.18
N ALA A 124 -6.12 3.13 7.28
CA ALA A 124 -4.67 3.10 7.46
C ALA A 124 -3.97 2.28 6.35
N ILE A 125 -4.50 1.11 5.98
CA ILE A 125 -3.97 0.32 4.87
C ILE A 125 -4.07 1.09 3.54
N SER A 126 -5.19 1.77 3.30
CA SER A 126 -5.39 2.56 2.07
C SER A 126 -4.40 3.72 1.96
N ASP A 127 -4.12 4.40 3.07
CA ASP A 127 -3.14 5.49 3.13
C ASP A 127 -1.71 4.97 2.84
N ILE A 128 -1.37 3.79 3.35
CA ILE A 128 -0.11 3.09 3.04
C ILE A 128 -0.03 2.77 1.54
N LEU A 129 -1.08 2.19 0.96
CA LEU A 129 -1.14 1.87 -0.47
C LEU A 129 -0.98 3.11 -1.35
N TYR A 130 -1.64 4.21 -0.98
CA TYR A 130 -1.53 5.48 -1.69
C TYR A 130 -0.09 6.01 -1.68
N THR A 131 0.57 5.96 -0.52
CA THR A 131 1.96 6.39 -0.37
C THR A 131 2.89 5.59 -1.27
N TYR A 132 2.77 4.26 -1.30
CA TYR A 132 3.60 3.42 -2.17
C TYR A 132 3.29 3.63 -3.66
N LYS A 133 2.02 3.82 -4.01
CA LYS A 133 1.61 4.12 -5.39
C LYS A 133 2.24 5.42 -5.89
N ASN A 134 2.28 6.47 -5.07
CA ASN A 134 2.94 7.74 -5.42
C ASN A 134 4.45 7.59 -5.63
N ASN A 135 5.07 6.60 -4.96
CA ASN A 135 6.47 6.24 -5.15
C ASN A 135 6.69 5.28 -6.34
N GLY A 136 5.67 5.02 -7.15
CA GLY A 136 5.75 4.11 -8.30
C GLY A 136 5.75 2.62 -7.95
N ILE A 137 5.51 2.27 -6.68
CA ILE A 137 5.47 0.88 -6.20
C ILE A 137 4.03 0.38 -6.25
N LYS A 138 3.79 -0.66 -7.06
CA LYS A 138 2.50 -1.34 -7.11
C LYS A 138 2.43 -2.37 -5.99
N THR A 139 1.42 -2.24 -5.14
CA THR A 139 1.13 -3.18 -4.06
C THR A 139 -0.38 -3.27 -3.84
N SER A 140 -0.81 -4.27 -3.08
CA SER A 140 -2.19 -4.57 -2.77
C SER A 140 -2.40 -4.79 -1.27
N GLU A 141 -3.63 -4.63 -0.81
CA GLU A 141 -4.02 -4.94 0.57
C GLU A 141 -3.64 -6.37 0.97
N ASN A 142 -3.81 -7.33 0.05
CA ASN A 142 -3.45 -8.72 0.29
C ASN A 142 -1.95 -8.88 0.51
N GLU A 143 -1.09 -8.17 -0.23
CA GLU A 143 0.36 -8.19 0.01
C GLU A 143 0.72 -7.58 1.36
N ILE A 144 0.11 -6.46 1.74
CA ILE A 144 0.31 -5.85 3.08
C ILE A 144 -0.10 -6.83 4.17
N ALA A 145 -1.28 -7.46 4.06
CA ALA A 145 -1.74 -8.44 5.03
C ALA A 145 -0.78 -9.63 5.16
N ARG A 146 -0.28 -10.16 4.03
CA ARG A 146 0.71 -11.24 4.03
C ARG A 146 2.05 -10.81 4.64
N ILE A 147 2.52 -9.59 4.38
CA ILE A 147 3.73 -9.04 5.01
C ILE A 147 3.54 -9.00 6.53
N SER A 148 2.43 -8.44 7.02
CA SER A 148 2.14 -8.34 8.45
C SER A 148 2.08 -9.71 9.13
N VAL A 149 1.36 -10.67 8.56
CA VAL A 149 1.23 -12.01 9.11
C VAL A 149 2.58 -12.74 9.14
N ASN A 150 3.34 -12.72 8.04
CA ASN A 150 4.64 -13.38 8.00
C ASN A 150 5.66 -12.73 8.94
N PHE A 151 5.60 -11.41 9.10
CA PHE A 151 6.44 -10.70 10.07
C PHE A 151 6.17 -11.16 11.51
N ILE A 152 4.89 -11.22 11.90
CA ILE A 152 4.47 -11.66 13.25
C ILE A 152 4.87 -13.12 13.50
N ILE A 153 4.70 -14.00 12.52
CA ILE A 153 5.09 -15.41 12.62
C ILE A 153 6.60 -15.54 12.81
N GLU A 154 7.39 -14.79 12.04
CA GLU A 154 8.85 -14.88 12.10
C GLU A 154 9.40 -14.25 13.38
N ASP A 155 8.84 -13.14 13.83
CA ASP A 155 9.12 -12.55 15.15
C ASP A 155 8.92 -13.57 16.28
N TYR A 156 7.76 -14.25 16.27
CA TYR A 156 7.46 -15.29 17.26
C TYR A 156 8.45 -16.45 17.21
N LYS A 157 8.84 -16.92 16.03
CA LYS A 157 9.83 -18.01 15.89
C LYS A 157 11.20 -17.63 16.43
N GLN A 158 11.63 -16.38 16.27
CA GLN A 158 12.96 -15.92 16.70
C GLN A 158 12.99 -15.55 18.18
N ASN A 159 11.91 -14.93 18.69
CA ASN A 159 11.89 -14.33 20.02
C ASN A 159 11.03 -15.09 21.05
N GLY A 160 10.16 -16.00 20.61
CA GLY A 160 9.26 -16.76 21.48
C GLY A 160 8.39 -15.85 22.34
N GLU A 161 8.48 -15.99 23.66
CA GLU A 161 7.75 -15.17 24.64
C GLU A 161 8.12 -13.67 24.58
N ASN A 162 9.30 -13.34 24.05
CA ASN A 162 9.72 -11.95 23.89
C ASN A 162 9.14 -11.27 22.63
N SER A 163 8.44 -12.03 21.78
CA SER A 163 7.83 -11.51 20.55
C SER A 163 6.70 -10.53 20.83
N ILE A 164 6.42 -9.68 19.85
CA ILE A 164 5.30 -8.75 19.87
C ILE A 164 3.99 -9.52 19.96
N LEU A 165 3.87 -10.66 19.27
CA LEU A 165 2.67 -11.50 19.33
C LEU A 165 2.38 -11.96 20.75
N HIS A 166 3.37 -12.55 21.43
CA HIS A 166 3.18 -13.09 22.77
C HIS A 166 2.79 -11.98 23.76
N LYS A 167 3.51 -10.85 23.74
CA LYS A 167 3.24 -9.70 24.61
C LYS A 167 1.84 -9.11 24.42
N ILE A 168 1.38 -9.00 23.17
CA ILE A 168 0.03 -8.50 22.88
C ILE A 168 -1.02 -9.50 23.38
N LEU A 169 -0.81 -10.80 23.17
CA LEU A 169 -1.75 -11.82 23.63
C LEU A 169 -1.80 -11.91 25.16
N GLU A 170 -0.66 -11.76 25.84
CA GLU A 170 -0.60 -11.68 27.30
C GLU A 170 -1.40 -10.48 27.81
N ALA A 171 -1.13 -9.28 27.28
CA ALA A 171 -1.83 -8.05 27.67
C ALA A 171 -3.34 -8.02 27.34
N LEU A 172 -3.82 -8.87 26.43
CA LEU A 172 -5.24 -9.00 26.10
C LEU A 172 -5.98 -10.02 27.00
N ASN A 173 -5.25 -10.91 27.67
CA ASN A 173 -5.83 -11.98 28.50
C ASN A 173 -5.57 -11.79 30.00
N GLU A 174 -4.86 -10.72 30.38
CA GLU A 174 -4.73 -10.23 31.76
C GLU A 174 -5.98 -9.47 32.20
#